data_AF-A0A3E2N3M5-F1
#
_entry.id   AF-A0A3E2N3M5-F1
#
_cell.length_a   1.000
_cell.length_b   1.000
_cell.length_c   1.000
_cell.angle_alpha   90.00
_cell.angle_beta   90.00
_cell.angle_gamma   90.00
#
_symmetry.space_group_name_H-M   'P 1'
#
loop_
_entity.id
_entity.type
_entity.pdbx_description
1 polymer ?
#
loop_
_entity_poly.entity_id
_entity_poly.type
_entity_poly.pdbx_seq_one_letter_code
_entity_poly.pdbx_strand_id
1 'polypeptide(L)' 'SLRLITANEIEILNLEVRKDNINAIHLYEKFGFKSIGISPAFFKIDGEYVDFELMYLDLRPLNSDF' A
#
# COMPACT_ATOMS: atom_id res chain seq x y z
N SER A 1 22.68 3.88 17.35
CA SER A 1 22.39 4.90 16.31
C SER A 1 21.23 4.39 15.46
N LEU A 2 20.05 5.01 15.60
CA LEU A 2 18.93 4.74 14.70
C LEU A 2 19.27 5.40 13.36
N ARG A 3 19.53 4.59 12.32
CA ARG A 3 19.72 5.11 10.96
C ARG A 3 18.35 5.51 10.41
N LEU A 4 18.22 6.78 10.05
CA LEU A 4 17.15 7.26 9.19
C LEU A 4 17.40 6.66 7.80
N ILE A 5 16.52 5.75 7.37
CA ILE A 5 16.57 5.15 6.03
C ILE A 5 16.29 6.27 5.03
N THR A 6 17.23 6.50 4.11
CA THR A 6 17.01 7.46 3.02
C THR A 6 16.12 6.83 1.95
N ALA A 7 15.32 7.63 1.24
CA ALA A 7 14.35 7.15 0.24
C ALA A 7 14.96 6.20 -0.82
N ASN A 8 16.27 6.29 -1.07
CA ASN A 8 16.99 5.46 -2.03
C ASN A 8 17.27 4.02 -1.55
N GLU A 9 17.01 3.69 -0.28
CA GLU A 9 17.15 2.32 0.27
C GLU A 9 15.79 1.62 0.43
N ILE A 10 14.68 2.28 0.08
CA ILE A 10 13.34 1.70 0.20
C ILE A 10 13.01 0.92 -1.07
N GLU A 11 12.92 -0.40 -0.95
CA GLU A 11 12.62 -1.30 -2.08
C GLU A 11 11.13 -1.58 -2.24
N ILE A 12 10.39 -1.66 -1.12
CA ILE A 12 8.97 -1.99 -1.10
C ILE A 12 8.25 -0.97 -0.21
N LEU A 13 7.21 -0.35 -0.76
CA LEU A 13 6.29 0.50 -0.01
C LEU A 13 4.96 -0.24 0.17
N ASN A 14 4.46 -0.30 1.39
CA ASN A 14 3.12 -0.83 1.68
C ASN A 14 2.23 0.32 2.16
N LEU A 15 0.95 0.25 1.82
CA LEU A 15 -0.08 1.09 2.39
C LEU A 15 -1.38 0.31 2.56
N GLU A 16 -2.18 0.76 3.52
CA GLU A 16 -3.53 0.30 3.73
C GLU A 16 -4.50 1.46 3.47
N VAL A 17 -5.51 1.20 2.65
CA VAL A 17 -6.55 2.19 2.32
C VAL A 17 -7.90 1.59 2.68
N ARG A 18 -8.83 2.39 3.23
CA ARG A 18 -10.19 1.91 3.47
C ARG A 18 -10.77 1.37 2.16
N LYS A 19 -11.35 0.18 2.21
CA LYS A 19 -11.88 -0.50 1.02
C LYS A 19 -12.98 0.30 0.31
N ASP A 20 -13.71 1.14 1.05
CA ASP A 20 -14.75 2.01 0.52
C ASP A 20 -14.21 3.32 -0.11
N ASN A 21 -12.91 3.62 0.04
CA ASN A 21 -12.28 4.79 -0.58
C ASN A 21 -11.74 4.46 -1.97
N ILE A 22 -12.65 4.13 -2.88
CA ILE A 22 -12.36 3.73 -4.26
C ILE A 22 -11.49 4.76 -5.00
N ASN A 23 -11.68 6.06 -4.72
CA ASN A 23 -10.90 7.12 -5.32
C ASN A 23 -9.42 7.05 -4.93
N ALA A 24 -9.11 6.77 -3.66
CA ALA A 24 -7.74 6.61 -3.22
C ALA A 24 -7.11 5.32 -3.77
N ILE A 25 -7.86 4.22 -3.83
CA ILE A 25 -7.41 2.96 -4.45
C ILE A 25 -6.98 3.21 -5.90
N HIS A 26 -7.86 3.78 -6.73
CA HIS A 26 -7.55 4.09 -8.13
C HIS A 26 -6.37 5.07 -8.28
N LEU A 27 -6.23 6.03 -7.35
CA LEU A 27 -5.09 6.94 -7.34
C LEU A 27 -3.78 6.17 -7.14
N TYR A 28 -3.73 5.27 -6.17
CA TYR A 28 -2.53 4.47 -5.89
C TYR A 28 -2.22 3.49 -7.02
N GLU A 29 -3.23 2.87 -7.62
CA GLU A 29 -3.06 2.03 -8.81
C GLU A 29 -2.42 2.81 -9.97
N LYS A 30 -2.84 4.06 -10.19
CA LYS A 30 -2.23 4.95 -11.19
C LYS A 30 -0.75 5.24 -10.91
N PHE A 31 -0.33 5.22 -9.64
CA PHE A 31 1.07 5.36 -9.23
C PHE A 31 1.82 4.01 -9.19
N GLY A 32 1.22 2.92 -9.65
CA GLY A 32 1.86 1.61 -9.78
C GLY A 32 1.71 0.70 -8.56
N PHE A 33 0.96 1.12 -7.55
CA PHE A 33 0.61 0.23 -6.45
C PHE A 33 -0.30 -0.90 -6.93
N LYS A 34 -0.15 -2.07 -6.33
CA LYS A 34 -0.96 -3.26 -6.62
C LYS A 34 -1.66 -3.72 -5.36
N SER A 35 -2.94 -4.05 -5.46
CA SER A 35 -3.66 -4.76 -4.40
C SER A 35 -3.06 -6.16 -4.20
N ILE A 36 -2.91 -6.54 -2.94
CA ILE A 36 -2.52 -7.90 -2.51
C ILE A 36 -3.61 -8.59 -1.68
N GLY A 37 -4.70 -7.87 -1.37
CA GLY A 37 -5.86 -8.42 -0.70
C GLY A 37 -6.53 -7.46 0.26
N ILE A 38 -7.63 -7.93 0.83
CA ILE A 38 -8.44 -7.19 1.77
C ILE A 38 -8.19 -7.72 3.19
N SER A 39 -7.93 -6.82 4.13
CA SER A 39 -7.99 -7.11 5.55
C SER A 39 -9.40 -6.80 6.07
N PRO A 40 -10.20 -7.83 6.43
CA PRO A 40 -11.54 -7.61 6.92
C PRO A 40 -11.51 -7.05 8.35
N ALA A 41 -12.42 -6.13 8.66
CA ALA A 41 -12.58 -5.57 10.00
C ALA A 41 -11.27 -5.01 10.62
N PHE A 42 -10.42 -4.39 9.79
CA PHE A 42 -9.06 -3.95 10.15
C PHE A 42 -9.06 -2.88 11.25
N PHE A 43 -10.01 -1.94 11.20
CA PHE A 43 -10.23 -0.94 12.24
C PHE A 43 -11.69 -0.89 12.69
N LYS A 44 -11.89 -0.43 13.93
CA LYS A 44 -13.19 -0.01 14.43
C LYS A 44 -13.25 1.52 14.48
N ILE A 45 -14.12 2.12 13.68
CA ILE A 45 -14.30 3.58 13.58
C ILE A 45 -15.78 3.87 13.84
N ASP A 46 -16.07 4.75 14.78
CA ASP A 46 -17.44 5.13 15.17
C ASP A 46 -18.37 3.95 15.49
N GLY A 47 -17.80 2.88 16.07
CA GLY A 47 -18.57 1.67 16.43
C GLY A 47 -18.61 0.59 15.35
N GLU A 48 -18.23 0.90 14.11
CA GLU A 48 -18.31 0.00 12.97
C GLU A 48 -16.94 -0.57 12.59
N TYR A 49 -16.92 -1.84 12.18
CA TYR A 49 -15.73 -2.49 11.65
C TYR A 49 -15.59 -2.17 10.16
N VAL A 50 -14.40 -1.74 9.75
CA VAL A 50 -14.13 -1.30 8.38
C VAL A 50 -13.05 -2.16 7.75
N ASP A 51 -13.31 -2.62 6.53
CA ASP A 51 -12.34 -3.34 5.71
C ASP A 51 -11.31 -2.40 5.09
N PHE A 52 -10.08 -2.89 4.92
CA PHE A 52 -9.01 -2.16 4.26
C PHE A 52 -8.45 -2.98 3.09
N GLU A 53 -8.16 -2.30 1.99
CA GLU A 53 -7.39 -2.82 0.87
C GLU A 53 -5.90 -2.65 1.19
N LEU A 54 -5.15 -3.74 1.09
CA LEU A 54 -3.71 -3.78 1.30
C LEU A 54 -3.03 -3.63 -0.06
N MET A 55 -2.17 -2.64 -0.19
CA MET A 55 -1.50 -2.34 -1.45
C MET A 55 0.01 -2.20 -1.26
N TYR A 56 0.78 -2.57 -2.29
CA TYR A 56 2.23 -2.38 -2.30
C TYR A 56 2.71 -1.78 -3.60
N LEU A 57 3.82 -1.04 -3.54
CA LEU A 57 4.60 -0.58 -4.68
C LEU A 57 6.01 -1.16 -4.59
N ASP A 58 6.43 -1.82 -5.66
CA ASP A 58 7.78 -2.33 -5.81
C ASP A 58 8.64 -1.27 -6.52
N LEU A 59 9.62 -0.73 -5.80
CA LEU A 59 10.55 0.29 -6.28
C LEU A 59 11.87 -0.32 -6.77
N ARG A 60 12.05 -1.65 -6.66
CA ARG A 60 13.23 -2.30 -7.20
C ARG A 60 13.29 -2.05 -8.71
N PRO A 61 14.47 -1.74 -9.27
CA PRO A 61 14.60 -1.56 -10.70
C PRO A 61 14.05 -2.79 -11.41
N LEU A 62 13.27 -2.57 -12.47
CA LEU A 62 12.84 -3.66 -13.35
C LEU A 62 14.10 -4.35 -13.86
N ASN A 63 14.36 -5.58 -13.43
CA ASN A 63 15.39 -6.40 -14.04
C ASN A 63 14.96 -6.63 -15.49
N SER A 64 15.55 -5.89 -16.42
CA SER A 64 15.45 -6.15 -17.86
C SER A 64 16.36 -7.32 -18.21
N ASP A 65 16.07 -8.48 -17.64
CA ASP A 65 16.64 -9.76 -18.08
C ASP A 65 15.72 -10.34 -19.16
N PHE A 66 15.65 -9.63 -20.29
CA PHE A 66 15.17 -10.13 -21.58
C PHE A 66 16.01 -9.51 -22.69
#